data_AF-H9UJD6-F1
#
_entry.id   AF-H9UJD6-F1
#
_cell.length_a   1.000
_cell.length_b   1.000
_cell.length_c   1.000
_cell.angle_alpha   90.00
_cell.angle_beta   90.00
_cell.angle_gamma   90.00
#
_symmetry.space_group_name_H-M   'P 1'
#
loop_
_entity.id
_entity.type
_entity.pdbx_description
1 polymer ?
#
loop_
_entity_poly.entity_id
_entity_poly.type
_entity_poly.pdbx_seq_one_letter_code
_entity_poly.pdbx_strand_id
1 'polypeptide(L)'
;MYIVNDKKDYLVKTTVELGELYGCERPQDITITLKEPGGLDFIELQEGIDPESPNYQAMTKKVIELLPSVIVSHNLHKDADTPLTNAEVVNFIVERAETMTRVINQYTQEVLFLSAKRKQGDESEI
;
A
#
# COMPACT_ATOMS: atom_id res chain seq x y z
N MET A 1 -33.09 -16.04 -3.08
CA MET A 1 -31.65 -16.06 -3.45
C MET A 1 -31.03 -14.83 -2.83
N TYR A 2 -30.36 -14.97 -1.69
CA TYR A 2 -29.67 -13.85 -1.06
C TYR A 2 -28.36 -13.66 -1.81
N ILE A 3 -28.26 -12.59 -2.59
CA ILE A 3 -26.97 -12.15 -3.13
C ILE A 3 -26.22 -11.56 -1.93
N VAL A 4 -25.36 -12.36 -1.33
CA VAL A 4 -24.34 -11.84 -0.41
C VAL A 4 -23.32 -11.15 -1.31
N ASN A 5 -23.51 -9.85 -1.55
CA ASN A 5 -22.43 -9.01 -2.07
C ASN A 5 -21.36 -8.96 -0.97
N ASP A 6 -20.34 -9.81 -1.09
CA ASP A 6 -19.16 -9.76 -0.25
C ASP A 6 -18.57 -8.36 -0.45
N LYS A 7 -18.55 -7.53 0.61
CA LYS A 7 -18.02 -6.14 0.57
C LYS A 7 -16.52 -6.07 0.23
N LYS A 8 -15.91 -7.16 -0.24
CA LYS A 8 -14.49 -7.30 -0.57
C LYS A 8 -14.10 -6.75 -1.94
N ASP A 9 -15.06 -6.55 -2.85
CA ASP A 9 -14.77 -6.08 -4.22
C ASP A 9 -14.55 -4.56 -4.34
N TYR A 10 -14.72 -3.80 -3.26
CA TYR A 10 -14.57 -2.34 -3.26
C TYR A 10 -13.19 -1.84 -2.80
N LEU A 11 -12.34 -2.72 -2.26
CA LEU A 11 -11.03 -2.32 -1.75
C LEU A 11 -10.06 -2.10 -2.91
N VAL A 12 -9.61 -0.86 -3.08
CA VAL A 12 -8.52 -0.54 -4.01
C VAL A 12 -7.27 -1.32 -3.59
N LYS A 13 -6.59 -1.94 -4.55
CA LYS A 13 -5.34 -2.66 -4.34
C LYS A 13 -4.29 -2.16 -5.32
N THR A 14 -3.05 -2.14 -4.89
CA THR A 14 -1.88 -1.86 -5.72
C THR A 14 -0.85 -2.96 -5.53
N THR A 15 -0.15 -3.34 -6.60
CA THR A 15 1.00 -4.24 -6.54
C THR A 15 2.26 -3.42 -6.83
N VAL A 16 3.13 -3.34 -5.83
CA VAL A 16 4.44 -2.71 -5.95
C VAL A 16 5.42 -3.74 -6.48
N GLU A 17 5.99 -3.44 -7.65
CA GLU A 17 7.05 -4.23 -8.28
C GLU A 17 8.41 -3.65 -7.89
N LEU A 18 9.28 -4.52 -7.40
CA LEU A 18 10.57 -4.16 -6.81
C LEU A 18 11.76 -4.88 -7.47
N GLY A 19 11.53 -5.81 -8.40
CA GLY A 19 12.60 -6.66 -8.96
C GLY A 19 13.79 -5.87 -9.50
N GLU A 20 13.53 -4.75 -10.18
CA GLU A 20 14.59 -3.88 -10.72
C GLU A 20 15.52 -3.32 -9.64
N LEU A 21 14.99 -2.98 -8.45
CA LEU A 21 15.79 -2.44 -7.33
C LEU A 21 16.75 -3.48 -6.74
N TYR A 22 16.54 -4.76 -7.05
CA TYR A 22 17.35 -5.87 -6.55
C TYR A 22 18.10 -6.59 -7.68
N GLY A 23 18.12 -6.03 -8.89
CA GLY A 23 18.84 -6.58 -10.04
C GLY A 23 18.19 -7.83 -10.64
N CYS A 24 16.91 -8.06 -10.40
CA CYS A 24 16.17 -9.13 -11.06
C CYS A 24 15.97 -8.80 -12.55
N GLU A 25 15.84 -9.85 -13.38
CA GLU A 25 15.60 -9.68 -14.81
C GLU A 25 14.21 -9.11 -15.11
N ARG A 26 13.22 -9.42 -14.25
CA ARG A 26 11.84 -8.95 -14.41
C ARG A 26 11.40 -8.14 -13.18
N PRO A 27 10.72 -6.99 -13.37
CA PRO A 27 10.20 -6.17 -12.26
C PRO A 27 9.31 -6.97 -11.30
N GLN A 28 8.47 -7.86 -11.84
CA GLN A 28 7.55 -8.70 -11.09
C GLN A 28 8.20 -9.88 -10.34
N ASP A 29 9.52 -10.05 -10.44
CA ASP A 29 10.20 -11.10 -9.65
C ASP A 29 10.15 -10.79 -8.15
N ILE A 30 9.98 -9.52 -7.76
CA ILE A 30 9.72 -9.12 -6.37
C ILE A 30 8.47 -8.24 -6.34
N THR A 31 7.43 -8.69 -5.63
CA THR A 31 6.13 -8.02 -5.55
C THR A 31 5.59 -7.95 -4.14
N ILE A 32 4.93 -6.83 -3.83
CA ILE A 32 4.18 -6.61 -2.60
C ILE A 32 2.84 -5.99 -2.97
N THR A 33 1.74 -6.64 -2.59
CA THR A 33 0.39 -6.15 -2.84
C THR A 33 -0.20 -5.54 -1.57
N LEU A 34 -0.67 -4.30 -1.71
CA LEU A 34 -1.23 -3.47 -0.65
C LEU A 34 -2.70 -3.20 -0.95
N LYS A 35 -3.55 -3.18 0.07
CA LYS A 35 -4.95 -2.75 -0.02
C LYS A 35 -5.14 -1.35 0.58
N GLU A 36 -6.27 -0.74 0.28
CA GLU A 36 -6.76 0.47 0.95
C GLU A 36 -6.76 0.36 2.48
N PRO A 37 -6.37 1.41 3.21
CA PRO A 37 -6.43 1.41 4.66
C PRO A 37 -7.88 1.57 5.15
N GLY A 38 -8.11 1.39 6.45
CA GLY A 38 -9.42 1.63 7.04
C GLY A 38 -9.85 3.09 6.91
N GLY A 39 -11.16 3.37 7.03
CA GLY A 39 -11.70 4.72 6.80
C GLY A 39 -11.10 5.82 7.68
N LEU A 40 -10.79 5.53 8.94
CA LEU A 40 -10.14 6.48 9.86
C LEU A 40 -8.69 6.74 9.45
N ASP A 41 -7.93 5.68 9.22
CA ASP A 41 -6.52 5.76 8.78
C ASP A 41 -6.40 6.49 7.43
N PHE A 42 -7.37 6.28 6.53
CA PHE A 42 -7.42 6.99 5.26
C PHE A 42 -7.51 8.50 5.43
N ILE A 43 -8.39 8.99 6.32
CA ILE A 43 -8.57 10.43 6.58
C ILE A 43 -7.27 11.03 7.13
N GLU A 44 -6.63 10.36 8.09
CA GLU A 44 -5.35 10.81 8.66
C GLU A 44 -4.24 10.88 7.59
N LEU A 45 -4.22 9.94 6.65
CA LEU A 45 -3.23 9.95 5.58
C LEU A 45 -3.48 11.06 4.55
N GLN A 46 -4.74 11.45 4.30
CA GLN A 46 -5.08 12.47 3.32
C GLN A 46 -4.45 13.84 3.61
N GLU A 47 -4.29 14.20 4.88
CA GLU A 47 -3.72 15.49 5.29
C GLU A 47 -2.26 15.68 4.89
N GLY A 48 -1.55 14.59 4.57
CA GLY A 48 -0.13 14.59 4.20
C GLY A 48 0.17 13.97 2.83
N ILE A 49 -0.82 13.73 1.97
CA ILE A 49 -0.61 13.14 0.63
C ILE A 49 0.33 13.99 -0.23
N ASP A 50 0.28 15.32 -0.08
CA ASP A 50 1.16 16.24 -0.80
C ASP A 50 2.59 16.20 -0.22
N PRO A 51 3.63 15.90 -1.02
CA PRO A 51 5.03 15.97 -0.61
C PRO A 51 5.48 17.32 -0.04
N GLU A 52 4.83 18.42 -0.42
CA GLU A 52 5.11 19.77 0.10
C GLU A 52 4.34 20.06 1.40
N SER A 53 3.44 19.17 1.84
CA SER A 53 2.68 19.33 3.07
C SER A 53 3.61 19.28 4.31
N PRO A 54 3.42 20.16 5.31
CA PRO A 54 4.11 20.02 6.60
C PRO A 54 3.80 18.69 7.30
N ASN A 55 2.71 18.01 6.91
CA ASN A 55 2.31 16.72 7.45
C ASN A 55 2.88 15.52 6.68
N TYR A 56 3.66 15.72 5.60
CA TYR A 56 4.19 14.64 4.78
C TYR A 56 5.03 13.63 5.58
N GLN A 57 5.86 14.12 6.51
CA GLN A 57 6.68 13.26 7.37
C GLN A 57 5.81 12.43 8.33
N ALA A 58 4.74 13.02 8.87
CA ALA A 58 3.79 12.33 9.74
C ALA A 58 3.00 11.26 8.97
N MET A 59 2.51 11.60 7.78
CA MET A 59 1.85 10.66 6.87
C MET A 59 2.78 9.50 6.50
N THR A 60 4.04 9.76 6.14
CA THR A 60 5.03 8.72 5.84
C THR A 60 5.19 7.74 7.01
N LYS A 61 5.33 8.26 8.25
CA LYS A 61 5.41 7.41 9.46
C LYS A 61 4.16 6.57 9.65
N LYS A 62 2.98 7.18 9.49
CA LYS A 62 1.70 6.49 9.59
C LYS A 62 1.54 5.39 8.52
N VAL A 63 1.98 5.63 7.28
CA VAL A 63 1.99 4.58 6.25
C VAL A 63 2.82 3.38 6.70
N ILE A 64 4.02 3.61 7.23
CA ILE A 64 4.90 2.54 7.74
C ILE A 64 4.23 1.74 8.85
N GLU A 65 3.55 2.41 9.79
CA GLU A 65 2.79 1.76 10.86
C GLU A 65 1.63 0.89 10.33
N LEU A 66 1.02 1.30 9.23
CA LEU A 66 -0.11 0.61 8.62
C LEU A 66 0.30 -0.56 7.73
N LEU A 67 1.53 -0.54 7.16
CA LEU A 67 2.04 -1.57 6.25
C LEU A 67 1.69 -3.01 6.67
N PRO A 68 1.91 -3.45 7.93
CA PRO A 68 1.60 -4.83 8.32
C PRO A 68 0.13 -5.24 8.08
N SER A 69 -0.79 -4.28 8.22
CA SER A 69 -2.24 -4.48 8.11
C SER A 69 -2.78 -4.34 6.68
N VAL A 70 -2.07 -3.58 5.84
CA VAL A 70 -2.46 -3.31 4.45
C VAL A 70 -1.76 -4.23 3.45
N ILE A 71 -0.66 -4.90 3.83
CA ILE A 71 -0.06 -5.97 3.03
C ILE A 71 -1.04 -7.16 2.99
N VAL A 72 -1.45 -7.54 1.78
CA VAL A 72 -2.38 -8.66 1.54
C VAL A 72 -1.73 -9.83 0.81
N SER A 73 -0.63 -9.59 0.11
CA SER A 73 0.14 -10.63 -0.58
C SER A 73 1.55 -10.14 -0.89
N HIS A 74 2.51 -11.04 -0.96
CA HIS A 74 3.87 -10.80 -1.44
C HIS A 74 4.49 -12.13 -1.89
N ASN A 75 5.57 -12.05 -2.65
CA ASN A 75 6.35 -13.24 -3.08
C ASN A 75 7.74 -13.32 -2.43
N LEU A 76 7.97 -12.58 -1.35
CA LEU A 76 9.22 -12.58 -0.58
C LEU A 76 9.36 -13.81 0.32
N HIS A 77 10.55 -14.42 0.31
CA HIS A 77 10.90 -15.61 1.09
C HIS A 77 12.25 -15.45 1.80
N LYS A 78 12.43 -16.13 2.94
CA LYS A 78 13.72 -16.22 3.66
C LYS A 78 14.70 -17.17 2.98
N ASP A 79 14.15 -18.24 2.44
CA ASP A 79 14.83 -19.34 1.78
C ASP A 79 13.90 -19.88 0.66
N ALA A 80 14.21 -21.05 0.10
CA ALA A 80 13.45 -21.59 -1.03
C ALA A 80 11.96 -21.86 -0.72
N ASP A 81 11.62 -22.16 0.54
CA ASP A 81 10.30 -22.70 0.90
C ASP A 81 9.57 -21.88 1.98
N THR A 82 10.26 -20.93 2.63
CA THR A 82 9.73 -20.20 3.78
C THR A 82 9.35 -18.77 3.40
N PRO A 83 8.05 -18.44 3.21
CA PRO A 83 7.62 -17.07 2.96
C PRO A 83 7.88 -16.18 4.18
N LEU A 84 8.18 -14.91 3.93
CA LEU A 84 8.24 -13.91 5.00
C LEU A 84 6.85 -13.71 5.64
N THR A 85 6.82 -13.33 6.90
CA THR A 85 5.59 -12.79 7.52
C THR A 85 5.41 -11.32 7.11
N ASN A 86 4.18 -10.79 7.19
CA ASN A 86 3.93 -9.36 6.91
C ASN A 86 4.85 -8.43 7.73
N ALA A 87 5.13 -8.77 8.99
CA ALA A 87 6.04 -8.00 9.83
C ALA A 87 7.48 -8.01 9.30
N GLU A 88 7.94 -9.14 8.76
CA GLU A 88 9.27 -9.24 8.16
C GLU A 88 9.34 -8.56 6.79
N VAL A 89 8.24 -8.57 6.04
CA VAL A 89 8.13 -7.76 4.81
C VAL A 89 8.21 -6.27 5.13
N VAL A 90 7.61 -5.83 6.23
CA VAL A 90 7.73 -4.43 6.69
C VAL A 90 9.19 -4.10 6.97
N ASN A 91 9.92 -4.97 7.68
CA ASN A 91 11.36 -4.80 7.92
C ASN A 91 12.13 -4.69 6.60
N PHE A 92 11.88 -5.59 5.65
CA PHE A 92 12.48 -5.55 4.31
C PHE A 92 12.22 -4.21 3.59
N ILE A 93 11.02 -3.65 3.72
CA ILE A 93 10.67 -2.36 3.11
C ILE A 93 11.46 -1.22 3.76
N VAL A 94 11.52 -1.15 5.09
CA VAL A 94 12.13 -0.02 5.82
C VAL A 94 13.65 -0.09 5.90
N GLU A 95 14.25 -1.26 5.71
CA GLU A 95 15.71 -1.44 5.71
C GLU A 95 16.41 -0.74 4.53
N ARG A 96 15.70 -0.49 3.43
CA ARG A 96 16.24 0.19 2.24
C ARG A 96 15.43 1.42 1.89
N ALA A 97 16.07 2.58 1.90
CA ALA A 97 15.44 3.86 1.59
C ALA A 97 14.75 3.90 0.22
N GLU A 98 15.36 3.30 -0.81
CA GLU A 98 14.78 3.23 -2.16
C GLU A 98 13.52 2.37 -2.20
N THR A 99 13.54 1.21 -1.55
CA THR A 99 12.38 0.31 -1.43
C THR A 99 11.25 1.01 -0.70
N MET A 100 11.55 1.62 0.45
CA MET A 100 10.58 2.40 1.22
C MET A 100 9.96 3.52 0.38
N THR A 101 10.79 4.30 -0.31
CA THR A 101 10.33 5.42 -1.15
C THR A 101 9.43 4.92 -2.28
N ARG A 102 9.81 3.84 -2.96
CA ARG A 102 9.02 3.23 -4.05
C ARG A 102 7.65 2.76 -3.55
N VAL A 103 7.63 2.05 -2.44
CA VAL A 103 6.40 1.52 -1.83
C VAL A 103 5.47 2.65 -1.39
N ILE A 104 5.98 3.64 -0.65
CA ILE A 104 5.17 4.76 -0.15
C ILE A 104 4.62 5.59 -1.31
N ASN A 105 5.46 5.95 -2.28
CA ASN A 105 5.02 6.78 -3.41
C ASN A 105 3.92 6.08 -4.22
N GLN A 106 4.12 4.80 -4.55
CA GLN A 106 3.13 4.06 -5.33
C GLN A 106 1.83 3.87 -4.53
N TYR A 107 1.93 3.51 -3.25
CA TYR A 107 0.76 3.37 -2.39
C TYR A 107 -0.05 4.67 -2.26
N THR A 108 0.63 5.80 -2.06
CA THR A 108 -0.03 7.11 -1.98
C THR A 108 -0.72 7.49 -3.29
N GLN A 109 -0.07 7.25 -4.43
CA GLN A 109 -0.63 7.60 -5.74
C GLN A 109 -1.76 6.67 -6.19
N GLU A 110 -1.62 5.37 -6.02
CA GLU A 110 -2.55 4.38 -6.57
C GLU A 110 -3.66 4.01 -5.60
N VAL A 111 -3.44 4.12 -4.30
CA VAL A 111 -4.45 3.77 -3.30
C VAL A 111 -5.06 5.04 -2.71
N LEU A 112 -4.24 5.90 -2.10
CA LEU A 112 -4.80 7.03 -1.36
C LEU A 112 -5.45 8.09 -2.26
N PHE A 113 -4.80 8.42 -3.38
CA PHE A 113 -5.34 9.42 -4.32
C PHE A 113 -6.55 8.91 -5.12
N LEU A 114 -6.54 7.64 -5.56
CA LEU A 114 -7.69 7.06 -6.28
C LEU A 114 -8.91 6.90 -5.36
N SER A 115 -8.71 6.47 -4.11
CA SER A 115 -9.78 6.42 -3.12
C SER A 115 -10.35 7.80 -2.78
N ALA A 116 -9.50 8.85 -2.76
CA ALA A 116 -9.95 10.22 -2.55
C ALA A 116 -10.91 10.69 -3.66
N LYS A 117 -10.58 10.38 -4.92
CA LYS A 117 -11.45 10.70 -6.07
C LYS A 117 -12.77 9.94 -6.07
N ARG A 118 -12.77 8.65 -5.69
CA ARG A 118 -14.00 7.85 -5.61
C ARG A 118 -14.97 8.40 -4.57
N LYS A 119 -14.49 8.76 -3.39
CA LYS A 119 -15.35 9.35 -2.34
C LYS A 119 -15.98 10.69 -2.74
N GLN A 120 -15.25 11.57 -3.45
CA GLN A 120 -15.83 12.83 -3.96
C GLN A 120 -16.88 12.61 -5.05
N GLY A 121 -16.77 11.53 -5.84
CA GLY A 121 -17.76 11.17 -6.85
C GLY A 121 -19.09 10.71 -6.23
N ASP A 122 -19.02 9.91 -5.16
CA ASP A 122 -20.22 9.37 -4.47
C ASP A 122 -20.97 10.44 -3.65
N GLU A 123 -20.32 11.53 -3.23
CA GLU A 123 -20.99 12.64 -2.52
C GLU A 123 -21.70 13.63 -3.46
N SER A 124 -21.53 13.49 -4.78
CA SER A 124 -22.16 14.38 -5.78
C SER A 124 -23.50 13.86 -6.33
N GLU A 125 -23.95 12.68 -5.90
CA GLU A 125 -25.26 12.10 -6.26
C GLU A 125 -26.15 11.93 -5.02
N ILE A 126 -26.50 13.03 -4.33
CA ILE A 126 -27.64 13.07 -3.40
C ILE A 126 -28.39 14.40 -3.52
#